data_AF-J9AXN9-F1
#
_entry.id   AF-J9AXN9-F1
#
_cell.length_a   1.000
_cell.length_b   1.000
_cell.length_c   1.000
_cell.angle_alpha   90.00
_cell.angle_beta   90.00
_cell.angle_gamma   90.00
#
_symmetry.space_group_name_H-M   'P 1'
#
loop_
_entity.id
_entity.type
_entity.pdbx_description
1 polymer ?
#
loop_
_entity_poly.entity_id
_entity_poly.type
_entity_poly.pdbx_seq_one_letter_code
_entity_poly.pdbx_strand_id
1 'polypeptide(L)'
;AIYNRFASRGVSVQEISVLASKNKISQEYLLGDTIEHIKLLKSKKLHLPEQFDARLQWPLCWSVHQVANQGGCGSCWAISAASVMSDRLCIATNYSNQKQISAEDLISCCAECGGCQGSNWALSAFIYWRNHGIVTGGDYGSFEGCKPYATAPNCGSPCSFEYYRKKAAPICQKTCQPLYGLSYEEDLIS
;
A
#
# COMPACT_ATOMS: atom_id res chain seq x y z
N ALA A 1 22.93 11.18 7.09
CA ALA A 1 22.24 10.09 6.37
C ALA A 1 21.11 10.67 5.54
N ILE A 2 21.13 10.44 4.22
CA ILE A 2 20.03 10.81 3.31
C ILE A 2 19.05 9.64 3.33
N TYR A 3 17.95 9.79 4.05
CA TYR A 3 16.90 8.77 4.08
C TYR A 3 16.03 8.93 2.83
N ASN A 4 16.16 8.01 1.88
CA ASN A 4 15.26 7.93 0.74
C ASN A 4 14.01 7.12 1.13
N ARG A 5 12.84 7.71 0.87
CA ARG A 5 11.51 7.11 1.10
C ARG A 5 11.24 5.88 0.22
N PHE A 6 12.11 5.62 -0.76
CA PHE A 6 12.12 4.41 -1.57
C PHE A 6 13.09 3.41 -0.95
N ALA A 7 12.54 2.36 -0.35
CA ALA A 7 13.27 1.15 0.00
C ALA A 7 13.75 0.43 -1.28
N SER A 8 14.73 1.03 -1.96
CA SER A 8 15.54 0.38 -2.97
C SER A 8 16.92 1.02 -2.87
N ARG A 9 17.86 0.27 -2.32
CA ARG A 9 19.33 0.43 -2.43
C ARG A 9 19.81 1.77 -2.99
N GLY A 10 20.30 2.66 -2.12
CA GLY A 10 21.32 3.69 -2.45
C GLY A 10 21.28 4.31 -3.86
N VAL A 11 20.12 4.80 -4.31
CA VAL A 11 19.98 5.43 -5.63
C VAL A 11 20.41 6.90 -5.53
N SER A 12 21.26 7.34 -6.47
CA SER A 12 21.72 8.74 -6.57
C SER A 12 20.59 9.68 -7.02
N VAL A 13 20.74 10.99 -6.75
CA VAL A 13 19.75 12.01 -7.15
C VAL A 13 19.53 12.02 -8.68
N GLN A 14 20.57 11.73 -9.47
CA GLN A 14 20.47 11.62 -10.93
C GLN A 14 19.59 10.43 -11.36
N GLU A 15 19.77 9.26 -10.76
CA GLU A 15 18.97 8.08 -11.09
C GLU A 15 17.51 8.24 -10.65
N ILE A 16 17.25 8.91 -9.52
CA ILE A 16 15.89 9.28 -9.08
C ILE A 16 15.22 10.19 -10.12
N SER A 17 15.98 11.13 -10.69
CA SER A 17 15.49 12.05 -11.72
C SER A 17 15.13 11.34 -13.03
N VAL A 18 15.89 10.30 -13.38
CA VAL A 18 15.61 9.43 -14.54
C VAL A 18 14.38 8.56 -14.28
N LEU A 19 14.22 8.01 -13.08
CA LEU A 19 13.02 7.24 -12.71
C LEU A 19 11.77 8.11 -12.72
N ALA A 20 11.88 9.35 -12.25
CA ALA A 20 10.77 10.29 -12.24
C ALA A 20 10.36 10.73 -13.64
N SER A 21 11.32 11.05 -14.51
CA SER A 21 11.03 11.40 -15.90
C SER A 21 10.37 10.22 -16.65
N LYS A 22 10.86 9.00 -16.42
CA LYS A 22 10.26 7.77 -16.97
C LYS A 22 8.81 7.55 -16.52
N ASN A 23 8.49 7.89 -15.28
CA ASN A 23 7.15 7.74 -14.69
C ASN A 23 6.31 9.03 -14.75
N LYS A 24 6.76 10.08 -15.48
CA LYS A 24 6.08 11.40 -15.59
C LYS A 24 5.81 12.09 -14.24
N ILE A 25 6.67 11.87 -13.24
CA ILE A 25 6.59 12.49 -11.92
C ILE A 25 7.38 13.81 -11.98
N SER A 26 6.81 14.92 -11.50
CA SER A 26 7.54 16.19 -11.47
C SER A 26 8.65 16.17 -10.40
N GLN A 27 9.73 16.92 -10.65
CA GLN A 27 10.86 17.05 -9.72
C GLN A 27 10.45 17.65 -8.36
N GLU A 28 9.43 18.53 -8.35
CA GLU A 28 8.85 19.09 -7.12
C GLU A 28 8.23 18.01 -6.24
N TYR A 29 7.63 16.97 -6.82
CA TYR A 29 7.06 15.83 -6.09
C TYR A 29 8.14 14.89 -5.51
N LEU A 30 9.34 14.85 -6.08
CA LEU A 30 10.44 14.00 -5.59
C LEU A 30 11.15 14.59 -4.37
N LEU A 31 11.32 15.91 -4.34
CA LEU A 31 12.23 16.58 -3.42
C LEU A 31 11.55 17.66 -2.55
N GLY A 32 10.43 18.24 -3.01
CA GLY A 32 9.79 19.40 -2.37
C GLY A 32 9.25 19.09 -0.98
N ASP A 33 8.62 17.93 -0.79
CA ASP A 33 8.13 17.48 0.53
C ASP A 33 9.30 17.06 1.45
N THR A 34 10.37 16.47 0.89
CA THR A 34 11.43 15.85 1.69
C THR A 34 12.30 16.87 2.44
N ILE A 35 12.71 17.98 1.82
CA ILE A 35 13.64 18.93 2.45
C ILE A 35 12.95 19.70 3.58
N GLU A 36 11.76 20.27 3.31
CA GLU A 36 11.01 21.02 4.32
C GLU A 36 10.53 20.09 5.45
N HIS A 37 10.09 18.87 5.13
CA HIS A 37 9.75 17.88 6.15
C HIS A 37 10.97 17.48 6.99
N ILE A 38 12.15 17.28 6.40
CA ILE A 38 13.39 17.00 7.16
C ILE A 38 13.77 18.19 8.04
N LYS A 39 13.68 19.43 7.54
CA LYS A 39 13.93 20.62 8.35
C LYS A 39 12.97 20.69 9.53
N LEU A 40 11.68 20.43 9.31
CA LEU A 40 10.66 20.35 10.35
C LEU A 40 10.97 19.25 11.37
N LEU A 41 11.33 18.04 10.92
CA LEU A 41 11.67 16.94 11.83
C LEU A 41 12.92 17.27 12.67
N LYS A 42 13.92 17.93 12.07
CA LYS A 42 15.13 18.37 12.78
C LYS A 42 14.88 19.54 13.72
N SER A 43 13.92 20.43 13.41
CA SER A 43 13.56 21.55 14.29
C SER A 43 12.75 21.08 15.50
N LYS A 44 12.03 19.96 15.37
CA LYS A 44 11.40 19.31 16.52
C LYS A 44 12.46 18.58 17.36
N LYS A 45 12.64 19.00 18.62
CA LYS A 45 13.35 18.22 19.63
C LYS A 45 12.47 17.04 20.06
N LEU A 46 12.48 15.97 19.26
CA LEU A 46 11.79 14.73 19.59
C LEU A 46 12.73 13.83 20.40
N HIS A 47 12.29 13.39 21.58
CA HIS A 47 12.92 12.30 22.30
C HIS A 47 12.34 10.99 21.77
N LEU A 48 13.09 10.34 20.87
CA LEU A 48 12.70 9.04 20.33
C LEU A 48 13.09 7.93 21.32
N PRO A 49 12.25 6.91 21.50
CA PRO A 49 12.61 5.77 22.33
C PRO A 49 13.72 4.95 21.66
N GLU A 50 14.53 4.26 22.46
CA GLU A 50 15.57 3.36 21.94
C GLU A 50 14.99 2.17 21.19
N GLN A 51 13.77 1.75 21.57
CA GLN A 51 13.03 0.66 20.94
C GLN A 51 11.59 1.11 20.68
N PHE A 52 11.06 0.76 19.52
CA PHE A 52 9.70 1.07 19.14
C PHE A 52 9.10 -0.12 18.39
N ASP A 53 7.94 -0.59 18.87
CA ASP A 53 7.12 -1.58 18.21
C ASP A 53 5.71 -1.02 18.05
N ALA A 54 5.26 -0.88 16.80
CA ALA A 54 3.95 -0.34 16.49
C ALA A 54 2.81 -1.18 17.10
N ARG A 55 3.02 -2.50 17.26
CA ARG A 55 2.05 -3.43 17.86
C ARG A 55 1.87 -3.15 19.35
N LEU A 56 2.94 -2.75 20.03
CA LEU A 56 2.88 -2.37 21.45
C LEU A 56 2.31 -0.95 21.63
N GLN A 57 2.59 -0.04 20.70
CA GLN A 57 2.11 1.34 20.76
C GLN A 57 0.62 1.46 20.41
N TRP A 58 0.13 0.65 19.47
CA TRP A 58 -1.26 0.64 19.01
C TRP A 58 -1.86 -0.77 19.09
N PRO A 59 -1.98 -1.34 20.31
CA PRO A 59 -2.37 -2.73 20.49
C PRO A 59 -3.81 -3.01 20.04
N LEU A 60 -4.66 -1.98 20.02
CA LEU A 60 -6.06 -2.08 19.60
C LEU A 60 -6.25 -1.92 18.10
N CYS A 61 -5.21 -1.60 17.33
CA CYS A 61 -5.29 -1.65 15.87
C CYS A 61 -5.06 -3.08 15.41
N TRP A 62 -6.12 -3.77 15.00
CA TRP A 62 -6.00 -5.15 14.51
C TRP A 62 -5.04 -5.27 13.32
N SER A 63 -5.07 -4.28 12.41
CA SER A 63 -4.29 -4.29 11.18
C SER A 63 -2.77 -4.34 11.41
N VAL A 64 -2.23 -3.71 12.46
CA VAL A 64 -0.77 -3.67 12.71
C VAL A 64 -0.19 -5.03 13.11
N HIS A 65 -1.07 -5.99 13.40
CA HIS A 65 -0.72 -7.36 13.77
C HIS A 65 -0.83 -8.34 12.60
N GLN A 66 -1.35 -7.90 11.45
CA GLN A 66 -1.65 -8.79 10.33
C GLN A 66 -0.45 -9.01 9.42
N VAL A 67 -0.39 -10.23 8.86
CA VAL A 67 0.61 -10.62 7.87
C VAL A 67 -0.11 -11.18 6.65
N ALA A 68 -0.23 -10.34 5.62
CA ALA A 68 -0.91 -10.70 4.38
C ALA A 68 -0.04 -11.58 3.46
N ASN A 69 -0.67 -12.36 2.59
CA ASN A 69 0.00 -13.24 1.63
C ASN A 69 -0.36 -12.84 0.18
N GLN A 70 0.64 -12.37 -0.58
CA GLN A 70 0.47 -11.96 -1.99
C GLN A 70 0.32 -13.13 -2.98
N GLY A 71 0.53 -14.37 -2.53
CA GLY A 71 0.51 -15.56 -3.36
C GLY A 71 1.41 -15.45 -4.60
N GLY A 72 0.96 -16.02 -5.72
CA GLY A 72 1.67 -16.01 -7.00
C GLY A 72 1.64 -14.67 -7.76
N CYS A 73 1.19 -13.57 -7.14
CA CYS A 73 1.10 -12.26 -7.77
C CYS A 73 2.22 -11.34 -7.29
N GLY A 74 2.84 -10.56 -8.18
CA GLY A 74 3.86 -9.55 -7.88
C GLY A 74 3.35 -8.30 -7.18
N SER A 75 2.37 -8.41 -6.31
CA SER A 75 1.65 -7.27 -5.73
C SER A 75 2.18 -6.83 -4.37
N CYS A 76 3.46 -7.09 -4.04
CA CYS A 76 4.07 -6.65 -2.78
C CYS A 76 3.89 -5.14 -2.55
N TRP A 77 3.97 -4.34 -3.61
CA TRP A 77 3.74 -2.89 -3.58
C TRP A 77 2.33 -2.53 -3.12
N ALA A 78 1.30 -3.26 -3.57
CA ALA A 78 -0.10 -3.01 -3.24
C ALA A 78 -0.44 -3.54 -1.84
N ILE A 79 0.00 -4.75 -1.51
CA ILE A 79 -0.19 -5.36 -0.19
C ILE A 79 0.44 -4.47 0.89
N SER A 80 1.71 -4.07 0.70
CA SER A 80 2.41 -3.22 1.68
C SER A 80 1.74 -1.86 1.84
N ALA A 81 1.29 -1.25 0.73
CA ALA A 81 0.58 0.03 0.77
C ALA A 81 -0.75 -0.10 1.51
N ALA A 82 -1.58 -1.07 1.14
CA ALA A 82 -2.87 -1.34 1.76
C ALA A 82 -2.75 -1.64 3.27
N SER A 83 -1.73 -2.41 3.69
CA SER A 83 -1.44 -2.64 5.11
C SER A 83 -1.14 -1.32 5.84
N VAL A 84 -0.23 -0.49 5.32
CA VAL A 84 0.10 0.80 5.93
C VAL A 84 -1.10 1.75 5.97
N MET A 85 -1.94 1.76 4.93
CA MET A 85 -3.14 2.58 4.88
C MET A 85 -4.14 2.13 5.95
N SER A 86 -4.36 0.83 6.10
CA SER A 86 -5.23 0.24 7.14
C SER A 86 -4.75 0.59 8.55
N ASP A 87 -3.44 0.46 8.80
CA ASP A 87 -2.80 0.84 10.07
C ASP A 87 -3.02 2.32 10.38
N ARG A 88 -2.73 3.19 9.40
CA ARG A 88 -2.86 4.63 9.57
C ARG A 88 -4.30 5.06 9.74
N LEU A 89 -5.25 4.38 9.12
CA LEU A 89 -6.67 4.62 9.31
C LEU A 89 -7.07 4.37 10.77
N CYS A 90 -6.67 3.24 11.33
CA CYS A 90 -6.93 2.93 12.73
C CYS A 90 -6.23 3.91 13.68
N ILE A 91 -4.93 4.18 13.45
CA ILE A 91 -4.14 5.07 14.30
C ILE A 91 -4.70 6.50 14.29
N ALA A 92 -4.98 7.05 13.11
CA ALA A 92 -5.44 8.43 12.95
C ALA A 92 -6.85 8.65 13.51
N THR A 93 -7.69 7.62 13.47
CA THR A 93 -9.07 7.67 13.97
C THR A 93 -9.19 7.23 15.43
N ASN A 94 -8.06 7.06 16.13
CA ASN A 94 -8.00 6.57 17.50
C ASN A 94 -8.86 5.30 17.69
N TYR A 95 -8.57 4.28 16.88
CA TYR A 95 -9.19 2.95 16.87
C TYR A 95 -10.63 2.86 16.37
N SER A 96 -11.29 3.99 16.06
CA SER A 96 -12.70 3.99 15.64
C SER A 96 -12.93 3.47 14.22
N ASN A 97 -11.92 3.52 13.35
CA ASN A 97 -11.99 2.95 12.00
C ASN A 97 -10.90 1.90 11.80
N GLN A 98 -11.30 0.63 11.85
CA GLN A 98 -10.40 -0.52 11.67
C GLN A 98 -10.63 -1.25 10.33
N LYS A 99 -11.20 -0.56 9.34
CA LYS A 99 -11.42 -1.13 8.01
C LYS A 99 -10.09 -1.49 7.35
N GLN A 100 -10.03 -2.67 6.72
CA GLN A 100 -8.89 -3.09 5.92
C GLN A 100 -9.04 -2.59 4.48
N ILE A 101 -8.04 -1.88 3.98
CA ILE A 101 -7.98 -1.37 2.60
C ILE A 101 -7.71 -2.52 1.63
N SER A 102 -8.45 -2.55 0.51
CA SER A 102 -8.33 -3.60 -0.50
C SER A 102 -7.04 -3.45 -1.31
N ALA A 103 -6.13 -4.41 -1.16
CA ALA A 103 -5.01 -4.56 -2.08
C ALA A 103 -5.47 -4.98 -3.49
N GLU A 104 -6.58 -5.73 -3.59
CA GLU A 104 -7.15 -6.17 -4.87
C GLU A 104 -7.63 -4.99 -5.71
N ASP A 105 -8.26 -4.01 -5.08
CA ASP A 105 -8.70 -2.81 -5.76
C ASP A 105 -7.52 -1.98 -6.29
N LEU A 106 -6.45 -1.84 -5.50
CA LEU A 106 -5.21 -1.22 -5.97
C LEU A 106 -4.60 -1.95 -7.18
N ILE A 107 -4.52 -3.29 -7.12
CA ILE A 107 -3.91 -4.11 -8.18
C ILE A 107 -4.70 -4.01 -9.48
N SER A 108 -6.03 -4.05 -9.38
CA SER A 108 -6.92 -4.09 -10.54
C SER A 108 -7.22 -2.71 -11.12
N CYS A 109 -7.38 -1.68 -10.29
CA CYS A 109 -7.91 -0.37 -10.69
C CYS A 109 -6.90 0.78 -10.78
N CYS A 110 -5.69 0.65 -10.22
CA CYS A 110 -4.62 1.61 -10.48
C CYS A 110 -3.74 1.15 -11.65
N ALA A 111 -4.14 1.51 -12.87
CA ALA A 111 -3.47 1.11 -14.10
C ALA A 111 -2.00 1.60 -14.19
N GLU A 112 -1.71 2.75 -13.61
CA GLU A 112 -0.39 3.37 -13.57
C GLU A 112 0.48 2.91 -12.40
N CYS A 113 -0.09 2.26 -11.39
CA CYS A 113 0.65 1.82 -10.20
C CYS A 113 1.45 0.54 -10.46
N GLY A 114 0.88 -0.41 -11.21
CA GLY A 114 1.53 -1.69 -11.48
C GLY A 114 0.54 -2.83 -11.74
N GLY A 115 0.68 -3.91 -10.99
CA GLY A 115 -0.12 -5.13 -11.09
C GLY A 115 0.67 -6.33 -10.56
N CYS A 116 0.35 -7.54 -11.02
CA CYS A 116 1.11 -8.75 -10.69
C CYS A 116 2.50 -8.82 -11.34
N GLN A 117 2.82 -7.90 -12.24
CA GLN A 117 4.16 -7.71 -12.80
C GLN A 117 5.11 -6.92 -11.89
N GLY A 118 4.58 -6.35 -10.79
CA GLY A 118 5.33 -5.47 -9.90
C GLY A 118 5.10 -3.98 -10.20
N SER A 119 5.70 -3.14 -9.36
CA SER A 119 5.71 -1.69 -9.51
C SER A 119 7.13 -1.16 -9.41
N ASN A 120 7.46 -0.16 -10.23
CA ASN A 120 8.71 0.60 -10.11
C ASN A 120 8.52 1.88 -9.27
N TRP A 121 7.31 2.14 -8.77
CA TRP A 121 6.97 3.37 -8.09
C TRP A 121 5.93 3.10 -6.99
N ALA A 122 6.36 2.57 -5.85
CA ALA A 122 5.48 2.20 -4.75
C ALA A 122 4.62 3.37 -4.19
N LEU A 123 5.08 4.62 -4.33
CA LEU A 123 4.34 5.80 -3.87
C LEU A 123 3.05 6.05 -4.68
N SER A 124 2.97 5.52 -5.91
CA SER A 124 1.76 5.61 -6.76
C SER A 124 0.50 5.16 -6.02
N ALA A 125 0.57 4.09 -5.22
CA ALA A 125 -0.56 3.58 -4.46
C ALA A 125 -1.14 4.61 -3.49
N PHE A 126 -0.29 5.35 -2.78
CA PHE A 126 -0.74 6.40 -1.85
C PHE A 126 -1.29 7.63 -2.57
N ILE A 127 -0.74 7.98 -3.73
CA ILE A 127 -1.26 9.07 -4.55
C ILE A 127 -2.62 8.68 -5.13
N TYR A 128 -2.76 7.43 -5.59
CA TYR A 128 -4.03 6.89 -6.06
C TYR A 128 -5.08 6.93 -4.95
N TRP A 129 -4.74 6.45 -3.75
CA TRP A 129 -5.61 6.48 -2.58
C TRP A 129 -6.12 7.90 -2.28
N ARG A 130 -5.20 8.88 -2.21
CA ARG A 130 -5.56 10.29 -1.97
C ARG A 130 -6.50 10.85 -3.04
N ASN A 131 -6.29 10.49 -4.31
CA ASN A 131 -7.01 11.10 -5.43
C ASN A 131 -8.36 10.43 -5.74
N HIS A 132 -8.48 9.11 -5.51
CA HIS A 132 -9.62 8.31 -5.95
C HIS A 132 -10.32 7.55 -4.81
N GLY A 133 -9.68 7.42 -3.66
CA GLY A 133 -10.07 6.46 -2.63
C GLY A 133 -9.78 5.02 -3.01
N ILE A 134 -9.90 4.12 -2.03
CA ILE A 134 -9.80 2.66 -2.22
C ILE A 134 -10.88 2.02 -1.33
N VAL A 135 -11.56 1.01 -1.85
CA VAL A 135 -12.57 0.27 -1.07
C VAL A 135 -11.94 -0.69 -0.05
N THR A 136 -12.75 -1.24 0.83
CA THR A 136 -12.31 -2.26 1.78
C THR A 136 -12.09 -3.62 1.13
N GLY A 137 -11.24 -4.45 1.73
CA GLY A 137 -11.00 -5.81 1.24
C GLY A 137 -10.01 -6.60 2.08
N GLY A 138 -10.45 -7.75 2.57
CA GLY A 138 -9.64 -8.68 3.35
C GLY A 138 -8.81 -9.67 2.53
N ASP A 139 -8.30 -10.69 3.21
CA ASP A 139 -7.49 -11.75 2.61
C ASP A 139 -8.30 -12.66 1.68
N TYR A 140 -7.60 -13.49 0.90
CA TYR A 140 -8.21 -14.50 0.05
C TYR A 140 -9.13 -15.42 0.86
N GLY A 141 -10.39 -15.54 0.43
CA GLY A 141 -11.38 -16.41 1.07
C GLY A 141 -11.96 -15.88 2.38
N SER A 142 -11.59 -14.68 2.83
CA SER A 142 -12.15 -14.05 4.04
C SER A 142 -13.60 -13.58 3.83
N PHE A 143 -13.96 -13.21 2.59
CA PHE A 143 -15.19 -12.50 2.26
C PHE A 143 -15.36 -11.20 3.07
N GLU A 144 -14.27 -10.61 3.54
CA GLU A 144 -14.29 -9.35 4.28
C GLU A 144 -14.15 -8.15 3.35
N GLY A 145 -15.01 -7.15 3.56
CA GLY A 145 -15.02 -5.91 2.79
C GLY A 145 -15.61 -6.04 1.38
N CYS A 146 -15.47 -4.96 0.62
CA CYS A 146 -15.99 -4.83 -0.74
C CYS A 146 -15.26 -5.74 -1.74
N LYS A 147 -13.92 -5.72 -1.74
CA LYS A 147 -13.07 -6.48 -2.68
C LYS A 147 -11.99 -7.26 -1.95
N PRO A 148 -12.30 -8.46 -1.42
CA PRO A 148 -11.31 -9.38 -0.87
C PRO A 148 -10.25 -9.77 -1.92
N TYR A 149 -9.07 -10.17 -1.44
CA TYR A 149 -7.96 -10.54 -2.30
C TYR A 149 -8.26 -11.75 -3.20
N ALA A 150 -7.98 -11.64 -4.51
CA ALA A 150 -8.34 -12.69 -5.46
C ALA A 150 -7.30 -13.80 -5.61
N THR A 151 -6.04 -13.54 -5.23
CA THR A 151 -4.93 -14.49 -5.44
C THR A 151 -4.81 -15.45 -4.25
N ALA A 152 -4.94 -16.76 -4.52
CA ALA A 152 -4.80 -17.78 -3.50
C ALA A 152 -3.35 -17.90 -2.96
N PRO A 153 -3.16 -18.21 -1.67
CA PRO A 153 -1.84 -18.36 -1.04
C PRO A 153 -1.17 -19.73 -1.31
N ASN A 154 -1.59 -20.46 -2.34
CA ASN A 154 -1.24 -21.88 -2.55
C ASN A 154 0.07 -22.12 -3.31
N CYS A 155 0.96 -21.12 -3.42
CA CYS A 155 2.21 -21.26 -4.18
C CYS A 155 3.43 -21.71 -3.36
N GLY A 156 3.23 -22.01 -2.07
CA GLY A 156 4.30 -22.40 -1.14
C GLY A 156 4.97 -21.21 -0.43
N SER A 157 5.83 -21.51 0.53
CA SER A 157 6.60 -20.52 1.29
C SER A 157 8.06 -20.97 1.40
N PRO A 158 9.00 -20.42 0.60
CA PRO A 158 8.80 -19.35 -0.39
C PRO A 158 8.00 -19.81 -1.62
N CYS A 159 7.31 -18.85 -2.25
CA CYS A 159 6.54 -19.07 -3.47
C CYS A 159 7.47 -19.39 -4.65
N SER A 160 7.29 -20.55 -5.31
CA SER A 160 8.13 -20.94 -6.46
C SER A 160 7.83 -20.06 -7.68
N PHE A 161 8.85 -19.80 -8.51
CA PHE A 161 8.74 -18.99 -9.72
C PHE A 161 7.67 -19.52 -10.70
N GLU A 162 7.44 -20.83 -10.71
CA GLU A 162 6.47 -21.50 -11.59
C GLU A 162 5.02 -21.06 -11.31
N TYR A 163 4.73 -20.68 -10.07
CA TYR A 163 3.41 -20.20 -9.67
C TYR A 163 3.24 -18.69 -9.88
N TYR A 164 4.28 -17.98 -10.31
CA TYR A 164 4.25 -16.54 -10.46
C TYR A 164 3.52 -16.12 -11.74
N ARG A 165 2.35 -15.50 -11.59
CA ARG A 165 1.46 -15.12 -12.70
C ARG A 165 1.54 -13.63 -13.01
N LYS A 166 2.59 -13.22 -13.73
CA LYS A 166 2.81 -11.81 -14.15
C LYS A 166 1.62 -11.16 -14.87
N LYS A 167 0.93 -11.92 -15.72
CA LYS A 167 -0.18 -11.42 -16.56
C LYS A 167 -1.56 -11.55 -15.90
N ALA A 168 -1.63 -11.98 -14.65
CA ALA A 168 -2.89 -12.25 -13.95
C ALA A 168 -3.43 -11.06 -13.16
N ALA A 169 -2.97 -9.82 -13.43
CA ALA A 169 -3.60 -8.65 -12.84
C ALA A 169 -5.09 -8.64 -13.24
N PRO A 170 -6.02 -8.69 -12.28
CA PRO A 170 -7.45 -8.75 -12.60
C PRO A 170 -7.93 -7.48 -13.27
N ILE A 171 -8.98 -7.60 -14.08
CA ILE A 171 -9.61 -6.44 -14.71
C ILE A 171 -10.25 -5.58 -13.61
N CYS A 172 -10.05 -4.26 -13.65
CA CYS A 172 -10.74 -3.35 -12.74
C CYS A 172 -12.26 -3.51 -12.86
N GLN A 173 -12.87 -4.00 -11.78
CA GLN A 173 -14.32 -3.99 -11.59
C GLN A 173 -14.64 -3.10 -10.40
N LYS A 174 -15.40 -2.02 -10.64
CA LYS A 174 -15.88 -1.10 -9.62
C LYS A 174 -17.19 -1.60 -9.02
N THR A 175 -17.15 -2.81 -8.49
CA THR A 175 -18.28 -3.51 -7.89
C THR A 175 -17.78 -4.32 -6.71
N CYS A 176 -18.50 -4.25 -5.59
CA CYS A 176 -18.21 -5.10 -4.44
C CYS A 176 -18.68 -6.53 -4.68
N GLN A 177 -18.19 -7.46 -3.87
CA GLN A 177 -18.73 -8.82 -3.83
C GLN A 177 -20.24 -8.82 -3.52
N PRO A 178 -21.01 -9.82 -4.00
CA PRO A 178 -22.48 -9.80 -3.92
C PRO A 178 -23.07 -9.73 -2.50
N LEU A 179 -22.34 -10.21 -1.50
CA LEU A 179 -22.80 -10.27 -0.11
C LEU A 179 -22.40 -9.03 0.71
N TYR A 180 -21.69 -8.08 0.11
CA TYR A 180 -21.30 -6.85 0.80
C TYR A 180 -22.44 -5.83 0.76
N GLY A 181 -22.76 -5.25 1.92
CA GLY A 181 -23.95 -4.40 2.09
C GLY A 181 -23.84 -2.98 1.54
N LEU A 182 -22.66 -2.54 1.10
CA LEU A 182 -22.41 -1.22 0.52
C LEU A 182 -22.06 -1.34 -0.97
N SER A 183 -22.40 -0.32 -1.75
CA SER A 183 -21.87 -0.16 -3.10
C SER A 183 -20.37 0.16 -3.09
N TYR A 184 -19.74 0.04 -4.27
CA TYR A 184 -18.33 0.38 -4.43
C TYR A 184 -18.06 1.84 -4.04
N GLU A 185 -18.91 2.76 -4.49
CA GLU A 185 -18.79 4.18 -4.24
C GLU A 185 -19.00 4.55 -2.77
N GLU A 186 -19.92 3.88 -2.07
CA GLU A 186 -20.18 4.09 -0.64
C GLU A 186 -19.06 3.57 0.27
N ASP A 187 -18.25 2.62 -0.22
CA ASP A 187 -17.17 2.00 0.55
C ASP A 187 -15.79 2.62 0.31
N LEU A 188 -15.67 3.62 -0.56
CA LEU A 188 -14.41 4.32 -0.81
C LEU A 188 -13.92 5.04 0.46
N ILE A 189 -12.65 4.79 0.80
CA ILE A 189 -11.94 5.46 1.91
C ILE A 189 -10.85 6.34 1.31
N SER A 190 -10.74 7.60 1.76
CA SER A 190 -9.71 8.57 1.35
C SER A 190 -9.15 9.38 2.52
#